data_AF-A0A3B4H7F5-F1
#
_entry.id   AF-A0A3B4H7F5-F1
#
_cell.length_a   1.000
_cell.length_b   1.000
_cell.length_c   1.000
_cell.angle_alpha   90.00
_cell.angle_beta   90.00
_cell.angle_gamma   90.00
#
_symmetry.space_group_name_H-M   'P 1'
#
loop_
_entity.id
_entity.type
_entity.pdbx_description
1 polymer ?
#
loop_
_entity_poly.entity_id
_entity_poly.type
_entity_poly.pdbx_seq_one_letter_code
_entity_poly.pdbx_strand_id
1 'polypeptide(L)'
;MKLSCSALVVALLLSQARSFLSPSEDDSFPEEWVLLHVVQGHIGAGNYSYLRLNHDGRIILHMQSLKGDADLYVSDKTLHPSFDTYKLQSATCGQDVVVVPGDFTRPVGIGIYGHPSHQESEFEMRVFYDQTVSQDPFDKGSYNSEGVHKEKKSFC
;
A
#
# COMPACT_ATOMS: atom_id res chain seq x y z
N MET A 1 -9.85 12.18 -65.56
CA MET A 1 -10.48 12.01 -64.23
C MET A 1 -9.44 12.39 -63.18
N LYS A 2 -9.61 13.52 -62.48
CA LYS A 2 -8.65 14.00 -61.48
C LYS A 2 -9.06 13.42 -60.12
N LEU A 3 -8.34 12.42 -59.63
CA LEU A 3 -8.43 12.02 -58.24
C LEU A 3 -7.80 13.12 -57.39
N SER A 4 -8.63 13.78 -56.58
CA SER A 4 -8.23 14.85 -55.68
C SER A 4 -7.43 14.29 -54.50
N CYS A 5 -6.21 14.79 -54.32
CA CYS A 5 -5.28 14.42 -53.23
C CYS A 5 -5.81 14.69 -51.81
N SER A 6 -6.95 15.39 -51.66
CA SER A 6 -7.54 15.65 -50.33
C SER A 6 -8.23 14.44 -49.70
N ALA A 7 -8.65 13.44 -50.48
CA ALA A 7 -9.36 12.28 -49.91
C ALA A 7 -8.43 11.31 -49.16
N LEU A 8 -7.14 11.27 -49.52
CA LEU A 8 -6.16 10.37 -48.90
C LEU A 8 -5.67 10.87 -47.52
N VAL A 9 -5.67 12.18 -47.28
CA VAL A 9 -5.19 12.75 -45.99
C VAL A 9 -6.19 12.52 -44.86
N VAL A 10 -7.51 12.55 -45.15
CA VAL A 10 -8.55 12.33 -44.13
C VAL A 10 -8.58 10.86 -43.66
N ALA A 11 -8.30 9.90 -44.54
CA ALA A 11 -8.24 8.49 -44.18
C ALA A 11 -7.05 8.14 -43.28
N LEU A 12 -5.94 8.88 -43.37
CA LEU A 12 -4.74 8.71 -42.54
C LEU A 12 -4.85 9.35 -41.15
N LEU A 13 -5.77 10.30 -40.95
CA LEU A 13 -5.98 10.94 -39.64
C LEU A 13 -6.92 10.16 -38.72
N LEU A 14 -7.77 9.28 -39.27
CA LEU A 14 -8.66 8.43 -38.47
C LEU A 14 -8.01 7.11 -38.00
N SER A 15 -6.85 6.74 -38.55
CA SER A 15 -6.12 5.53 -38.13
C SER A 15 -5.21 5.75 -36.92
N GLN A 16 -4.90 6.98 -36.55
CA GLN A 16 -4.01 7.28 -35.41
C GLN A 16 -4.74 7.46 -34.07
N ALA A 17 -6.08 7.39 -34.06
CA ALA A 17 -6.87 7.49 -32.83
C ALA A 17 -7.14 6.12 -32.16
N ARG A 18 -6.57 5.02 -32.67
CA ARG A 18 -6.82 3.66 -32.14
C ARG A 18 -5.85 3.19 -31.05
N SER A 19 -4.86 4.00 -30.68
CA SER A 19 -3.82 3.60 -29.73
C SER A 19 -3.95 4.22 -28.32
N PHE A 20 -5.03 4.96 -28.03
CA PHE A 20 -5.21 5.68 -26.75
C PHE A 20 -6.26 5.06 -25.81
N LEU A 21 -6.71 3.84 -26.08
CA LEU A 21 -7.54 3.07 -25.16
C LEU A 21 -6.80 1.77 -24.85
N SER A 22 -5.66 1.86 -24.17
CA SER A 22 -5.31 0.79 -23.25
C SER A 22 -6.42 0.77 -22.19
N PRO A 23 -7.14 -0.35 -22.01
CA PRO A 23 -7.90 -0.55 -20.79
C PRO A 23 -6.91 -0.28 -19.65
N SER A 24 -7.25 0.64 -18.75
CA SER A 24 -6.60 0.69 -17.45
C SER A 24 -6.57 -0.75 -16.95
N GLU A 25 -5.39 -1.24 -16.57
CA GLU A 25 -5.23 -2.56 -15.97
C GLU A 25 -6.40 -2.78 -15.02
N ASP A 26 -7.17 -3.83 -15.28
CA ASP A 26 -8.42 -4.10 -14.58
C ASP A 26 -8.14 -4.04 -13.08
N ASP A 27 -8.64 -2.98 -12.45
CA ASP A 27 -8.48 -2.61 -11.04
C ASP A 27 -9.35 -3.56 -10.17
N SER A 28 -9.37 -4.84 -10.56
CA SER A 28 -10.17 -5.89 -9.96
C SER A 28 -9.40 -6.44 -8.77
N PHE A 29 -9.69 -5.86 -7.61
CA PHE A 29 -9.31 -6.44 -6.33
C PHE A 29 -10.10 -7.73 -6.07
N PRO A 30 -9.57 -8.67 -5.26
CA PRO A 30 -10.34 -9.82 -4.80
C PRO A 30 -11.68 -9.40 -4.19
N GLU A 31 -12.77 -10.13 -4.48
CA GLU A 31 -14.12 -9.82 -3.96
C GLU A 31 -14.16 -9.84 -2.43
N GLU A 32 -13.22 -10.56 -1.79
CA GLU A 32 -13.10 -10.69 -0.35
C GLU A 32 -12.44 -9.48 0.31
N TRP A 33 -11.91 -8.54 -0.47
CA TRP A 33 -11.32 -7.30 0.04
C TRP A 33 -12.36 -6.19 0.09
N VAL A 34 -12.66 -5.74 1.30
CA VAL A 34 -13.58 -4.61 1.52
C VAL A 34 -12.78 -3.32 1.57
N LEU A 35 -13.02 -2.41 0.63
CA LEU A 35 -12.43 -1.07 0.66
C LEU A 35 -12.96 -0.30 1.87
N LEU A 36 -12.05 0.05 2.79
CA LEU A 36 -12.36 0.86 3.96
C LEU A 36 -12.17 2.35 3.68
N HIS A 37 -11.00 2.70 3.12
CA HIS A 37 -10.61 4.10 2.94
C HIS A 37 -9.80 4.29 1.66
N VAL A 38 -9.91 5.50 1.10
CA VAL A 38 -9.01 6.02 0.09
C VAL A 38 -8.35 7.27 0.65
N VAL A 39 -7.03 7.32 0.64
CA VAL A 39 -6.21 8.42 1.15
C VAL A 39 -5.35 8.95 0.02
N GLN A 40 -5.40 10.24 -0.25
CA GLN A 40 -4.56 10.89 -1.23
C GLN A 40 -3.66 11.93 -0.55
N GLY A 41 -2.47 12.15 -1.09
CA GLY A 41 -1.52 13.08 -0.49
C GLY A 41 -0.38 13.48 -1.41
N HIS A 42 0.35 14.51 -0.96
CA HIS A 42 1.54 15.06 -1.62
C HIS A 42 2.66 15.12 -0.59
N ILE A 43 3.87 14.71 -0.97
CA ILE A 43 5.03 14.62 -0.08
C ILE A 43 6.26 15.15 -0.81
N GLY A 44 6.99 16.08 -0.18
CA GLY A 44 8.24 16.60 -0.72
C GLY A 44 9.39 15.59 -0.62
N ALA A 45 10.42 15.78 -1.44
CA ALA A 45 11.66 15.00 -1.41
C ALA A 45 12.23 14.89 0.02
N GLY A 46 12.49 13.65 0.47
CA GLY A 46 13.12 13.39 1.77
C GLY A 46 12.21 13.63 2.98
N ASN A 47 10.92 13.91 2.79
CA ASN A 47 9.95 14.12 3.85
C ASN A 47 9.01 12.92 4.05
N TYR A 48 8.29 12.96 5.17
CA TYR A 48 7.32 11.94 5.55
C TYR A 48 5.93 12.51 5.74
N SER A 49 4.92 11.70 5.39
CA SER A 49 3.57 11.78 5.95
C SER A 49 3.30 10.56 6.82
N TYR A 50 2.65 10.76 7.97
CA TYR A 50 2.39 9.69 8.94
C TYR A 50 0.89 9.48 9.15
N LEU A 51 0.46 8.22 9.07
CA LEU A 51 -0.92 7.80 9.30
C LEU A 51 -0.96 6.76 10.42
N ARG A 52 -2.13 6.64 11.05
CA ARG A 52 -2.39 5.66 12.12
C ARG A 52 -3.49 4.71 11.69
N LEU A 53 -3.19 3.43 11.69
CA LEU A 53 -4.15 2.37 11.43
C LEU A 53 -4.65 1.79 12.76
N ASN A 54 -5.92 2.04 13.08
CA ASN A 54 -6.58 1.50 14.28
C ASN A 54 -7.42 0.25 14.00
N HIS A 55 -7.72 -0.05 12.74
CA HIS A 55 -8.63 -1.13 12.39
C HIS A 55 -8.02 -2.49 12.73
N ASP A 56 -8.75 -3.32 13.45
CA ASP A 56 -8.34 -4.68 13.81
C ASP A 56 -8.38 -5.62 12.59
N GLY A 57 -7.70 -6.77 12.70
CA GLY A 57 -7.65 -7.77 11.65
C GLY A 57 -6.66 -7.45 10.54
N ARG A 58 -6.68 -8.27 9.47
CA ARG A 58 -5.75 -8.17 8.35
C ARG A 58 -6.14 -7.03 7.42
N ILE A 59 -5.23 -6.10 7.22
CA ILE A 59 -5.44 -4.90 6.41
C ILE A 59 -4.45 -4.88 5.25
N ILE A 60 -4.90 -4.49 4.06
CA ILE A 60 -4.06 -4.33 2.87
C ILE A 60 -3.95 -2.85 2.57
N LEU A 61 -2.72 -2.37 2.51
CA LEU A 61 -2.39 -1.03 2.05
C LEU A 61 -1.94 -1.17 0.59
N HIS A 62 -2.71 -0.59 -0.32
CA HIS A 62 -2.44 -0.59 -1.75
C HIS A 62 -2.21 0.85 -2.20
N MET A 63 -0.95 1.25 -2.33
CA MET A 63 -0.53 2.62 -2.61
C MET A 63 0.06 2.75 -4.01
N GLN A 64 -0.52 3.64 -4.81
CA GLN A 64 -0.04 4.00 -6.13
C GLN A 64 0.59 5.38 -6.09
N SER A 65 1.82 5.50 -6.58
CA SER A 65 2.42 6.81 -6.89
C SER A 65 1.78 7.36 -8.18
N LEU A 66 1.08 8.48 -8.07
CA LEU A 66 0.47 9.20 -9.20
C LEU A 66 1.49 10.08 -9.92
N LYS A 67 2.48 10.57 -9.18
CA LYS A 67 3.62 11.38 -9.64
C LYS A 67 4.79 11.16 -8.70
N GLY A 68 6.00 11.22 -9.22
CA GLY A 68 7.19 10.99 -8.41
C GLY A 68 7.28 9.54 -7.95
N ASP A 69 7.80 9.33 -6.74
CA ASP A 69 8.02 8.01 -6.14
C ASP A 69 7.82 8.13 -4.63
N ALA A 70 6.70 7.60 -4.13
CA ALA A 70 6.37 7.56 -2.72
C ALA A 70 6.55 6.13 -2.23
N ASP A 71 7.29 5.94 -1.13
CA ASP A 71 7.58 4.63 -0.55
C ASP A 71 6.77 4.41 0.74
N LEU A 72 6.35 3.18 1.00
CA LEU A 72 5.51 2.81 2.13
C LEU A 72 6.28 2.02 3.21
N TYR A 73 6.19 2.48 4.46
CA TYR A 73 6.81 1.85 5.63
C TYR A 73 5.79 1.66 6.75
N VAL A 74 5.82 0.52 7.44
CA VAL A 74 4.80 0.16 8.44
C VAL A 74 5.45 -0.44 9.69
N SER A 75 4.94 -0.08 10.88
CA SER A 75 5.40 -0.62 12.15
C SER A 75 4.30 -0.67 13.21
N ASP A 76 4.28 -1.74 14.01
CA ASP A 76 3.48 -1.86 15.24
C ASP A 76 4.25 -1.44 16.50
N LYS A 77 5.52 -1.04 16.36
CA LYS A 77 6.39 -0.61 17.47
C LYS A 77 6.53 0.91 17.59
N THR A 78 6.24 1.64 16.51
CA THR A 78 6.34 3.10 16.45
C THR A 78 5.28 3.66 15.52
N LEU A 79 4.78 4.86 15.84
CA LEU A 79 3.87 5.62 14.98
C LEU A 79 4.57 6.43 13.90
N HIS A 80 5.90 6.44 13.90
CA HIS A 80 6.73 7.17 12.94
C HIS A 80 7.77 6.22 12.32
N PRO A 81 7.36 5.19 11.56
CA PRO A 81 8.31 4.33 10.86
C PRO A 81 9.04 5.13 9.76
N SER A 82 10.29 4.78 9.49
CA SER A 82 11.15 5.43 8.49
C SER A 82 11.83 4.39 7.61
N PHE A 83 12.64 4.83 6.64
CA PHE A 83 13.42 3.94 5.79
C PHE A 83 14.46 3.12 6.57
N ASP A 84 14.84 3.56 7.77
CA ASP A 84 15.74 2.82 8.67
C ASP A 84 14.99 2.01 9.74
N THR A 85 13.74 2.37 10.05
CA THR A 85 13.00 1.81 11.18
C THR A 85 11.59 1.42 10.76
N TYR A 86 11.42 0.17 10.36
CA TYR A 86 10.14 -0.41 9.95
C TYR A 86 10.07 -1.90 10.32
N LYS A 87 8.87 -2.47 10.24
CA LYS A 87 8.63 -3.91 10.34
C LYS A 87 8.20 -4.51 8.99
N LEU A 88 7.46 -3.75 8.20
CA LEU A 88 7.07 -4.07 6.82
C LEU A 88 7.32 -2.85 5.94
N GLN A 89 7.59 -3.06 4.65
CA GLN A 89 7.77 -1.99 3.68
C GLN A 89 7.38 -2.45 2.27
N SER A 90 7.11 -1.48 1.40
CA SER A 90 7.17 -1.60 -0.06
C SER A 90 7.69 -0.27 -0.60
N ALA A 91 8.77 -0.32 -1.38
CA ALA A 91 9.48 0.85 -1.89
C ALA A 91 9.83 0.59 -3.36
N THR A 92 8.82 0.65 -4.22
CA THR A 92 8.92 0.32 -5.64
C THR A 92 8.50 1.52 -6.48
N CYS A 93 9.07 1.67 -7.67
CA CYS A 93 8.75 2.79 -8.57
C CYS A 93 7.37 2.66 -9.27
N GLY A 94 6.38 2.06 -8.60
CA GLY A 94 5.08 1.70 -9.17
C GLY A 94 4.02 1.51 -8.10
N GLN A 95 3.46 0.30 -8.04
CA GLN A 95 2.42 -0.06 -7.09
C GLN A 95 3.04 -0.68 -5.84
N ASP A 96 2.86 -0.03 -4.70
CA ASP A 96 3.30 -0.53 -3.41
C ASP A 96 2.16 -1.21 -2.67
N VAL A 97 2.40 -2.44 -2.21
CA VAL A 97 1.41 -3.24 -1.50
C VAL A 97 2.00 -3.81 -0.22
N VAL A 98 1.36 -3.53 0.91
CA VAL A 98 1.74 -4.08 2.21
C VAL A 98 0.53 -4.72 2.87
N VAL A 99 0.64 -6.00 3.21
CA VAL A 99 -0.36 -6.71 4.02
C VAL A 99 0.03 -6.58 5.49
N VAL A 100 -0.76 -5.82 6.25
CA VAL A 100 -0.62 -5.65 7.70
C VAL A 100 -1.34 -6.81 8.40
N PRO A 101 -0.62 -7.66 9.14
CA PRO A 101 -1.22 -8.74 9.91
C PRO A 101 -2.21 -8.25 10.97
N GLY A 102 -3.15 -9.13 11.35
CA GLY A 102 -4.15 -8.85 12.38
C GLY A 102 -3.63 -8.92 13.82
N ASP A 103 -2.49 -9.56 14.04
CA ASP A 103 -1.80 -9.69 15.34
C ASP A 103 -0.86 -8.51 15.66
N PHE A 104 -0.68 -7.58 14.71
CA PHE A 104 0.09 -6.36 14.95
C PHE A 104 -0.60 -5.50 16.02
N THR A 105 0.16 -5.06 17.01
CA THR A 105 -0.36 -4.16 18.05
C THR A 105 -0.85 -2.86 17.42
N ARG A 106 -2.12 -2.52 17.67
CA ARG A 106 -2.75 -1.29 17.17
C ARG A 106 -2.61 -0.17 18.21
N PRO A 107 -2.48 1.11 17.81
CA PRO A 107 -2.39 1.59 16.43
C PRO A 107 -1.09 1.21 15.73
N VAL A 108 -1.19 0.81 14.46
CA VAL A 108 -0.03 0.65 13.58
C VAL A 108 0.34 1.98 12.96
N GLY A 109 1.63 2.32 13.03
CA GLY A 109 2.21 3.46 12.34
C GLY A 109 2.45 3.14 10.87
N ILE A 110 2.05 4.07 10.01
CA ILE A 110 2.31 4.04 8.57
C ILE A 110 3.07 5.32 8.24
N GLY A 111 4.23 5.17 7.61
CA GLY A 111 5.07 6.25 7.11
C GLY A 111 5.13 6.18 5.60
N ILE A 112 4.82 7.29 4.96
CA ILE A 112 4.89 7.45 3.50
C ILE A 112 6.01 8.44 3.23
N TYR A 113 7.02 8.00 2.49
CA TYR A 113 8.26 8.75 2.27
C TYR A 113 8.33 9.24 0.82
N GLY A 114 8.66 10.52 0.61
CA GLY A 114 8.95 11.03 -0.73
C GLY A 114 10.39 10.72 -1.13
N HIS A 115 10.61 9.86 -2.13
CA HIS A 115 11.95 9.49 -2.56
C HIS A 115 12.74 10.72 -3.06
N PRO A 116 14.01 10.94 -2.64
CA PRO A 116 14.75 12.17 -2.95
C PRO A 116 15.02 12.45 -4.43
N SER A 117 14.87 11.45 -5.31
CA SER A 117 15.03 11.64 -6.76
C SER A 117 13.91 12.48 -7.39
N HIS A 118 12.79 12.65 -6.69
CA HIS A 118 11.65 13.43 -7.12
C HIS A 118 11.44 14.59 -6.16
N GLN A 119 11.31 15.82 -6.67
CA GLN A 119 11.11 17.00 -5.82
C GLN A 119 9.83 16.90 -4.97
N GLU A 120 8.81 16.28 -5.54
CA GLU A 120 7.51 16.04 -4.93
C GLU A 120 6.94 14.74 -5.50
N SER A 121 6.31 13.96 -4.63
CA SER A 121 5.55 12.76 -4.96
C SER A 121 4.08 12.94 -4.60
N GLU A 122 3.19 12.47 -5.46
CA GLU A 122 1.74 12.43 -5.25
C GLU A 122 1.30 10.98 -5.21
N PHE A 123 0.41 10.61 -4.30
CA PHE A 123 -0.01 9.22 -4.13
C PHE A 123 -1.50 9.08 -3.86
N GLU A 124 -2.04 7.92 -4.20
CA GLU A 124 -3.33 7.41 -3.74
C GLU A 124 -3.10 6.07 -3.03
N MET A 125 -3.56 5.96 -1.78
CA MET A 125 -3.54 4.72 -1.01
C MET A 125 -4.97 4.25 -0.73
N ARG A 126 -5.28 3.05 -1.19
CA ARG A 126 -6.52 2.35 -0.86
C ARG A 126 -6.24 1.36 0.26
N VAL A 127 -7.09 1.39 1.28
CA VAL A 127 -6.98 0.57 2.48
C VAL A 127 -8.12 -0.44 2.45
N PHE A 128 -7.77 -1.72 2.37
CA PHE A 128 -8.73 -2.82 2.34
C PHE A 128 -8.69 -3.66 3.60
N TYR A 129 -9.82 -4.26 3.95
CA TYR A 129 -9.93 -5.32 4.94
C TYR A 129 -10.08 -6.66 4.24
N ASP A 130 -9.21 -7.64 4.56
CA ASP A 130 -9.28 -9.00 4.01
C ASP A 130 -10.18 -9.88 4.87
N GLN A 131 -11.33 -10.25 4.32
CA GLN A 131 -12.33 -11.08 5.01
C GLN A 131 -11.98 -12.57 5.06
N THR A 132 -11.00 -13.04 4.28
CA THR A 132 -10.66 -14.48 4.20
C THR A 132 -10.06 -15.02 5.50
N VAL A 133 -9.44 -14.15 6.29
CA VAL A 133 -8.95 -14.48 7.63
C VAL A 133 -10.05 -14.16 8.63
N SER A 134 -11.08 -15.00 8.63
CA SER A 134 -11.97 -15.14 9.78
C SER A 134 -11.13 -15.19 11.05
N GLN A 135 -11.29 -14.21 11.96
CA GLN A 135 -10.74 -14.31 13.31
C GLN A 135 -11.29 -15.60 13.90
N ASP A 136 -10.42 -16.59 14.16
CA ASP A 136 -10.85 -17.82 14.81
C ASP A 136 -11.54 -17.46 16.13
N PRO A 137 -12.84 -17.78 16.31
CA PRO A 137 -13.56 -17.48 17.54
C PRO A 137 -12.94 -18.13 18.79
N PHE A 138 -12.05 -19.12 18.62
CA PHE A 138 -11.44 -19.90 19.68
C PHE A 138 -10.03 -19.45 20.09
N ASP A 139 -9.43 -18.44 19.45
CA ASP A 139 -8.07 -17.97 19.81
C ASP A 139 -8.02 -17.10 21.09
N LYS A 140 -9.14 -16.97 21.81
CA LYS A 140 -9.18 -16.38 23.16
C LYS A 140 -9.30 -17.46 24.23
N GLY A 141 -8.15 -17.92 24.73
CA GLY A 141 -7.99 -18.34 26.12
C GLY A 141 -8.04 -19.85 26.40
N SER A 142 -6.88 -20.51 26.28
CA SER A 142 -6.42 -21.58 27.17
C SER A 142 -4.93 -21.77 26.86
N TYR A 143 -3.97 -21.50 27.74
CA TYR A 143 -3.73 -22.14 29.03
C TYR A 143 -3.14 -21.13 30.02
N ASN A 144 -3.87 -20.85 31.10
CA ASN A 144 -3.22 -20.57 32.39
C ASN A 144 -2.91 -21.93 33.02
N SER A 145 -1.63 -22.27 33.13
CA SER A 145 -1.15 -23.20 34.16
C SER A 145 -0.08 -22.48 34.96
N GLU A 146 -0.42 -22.26 36.22
CA GLU A 146 0.41 -21.71 37.27
C GLU A 146 1.70 -22.53 37.44
N GLY A 147 2.79 -21.79 37.72
CA GLY A 147 3.89 -22.17 38.63
C GLY A 147 4.71 -23.42 38.33
N VAL A 148 6.04 -23.25 38.21
CA VAL A 148 7.03 -23.89 39.11
C VAL A 148 8.47 -23.49 38.72
N HIS A 149 9.14 -22.92 39.73
CA HIS A 149 10.58 -22.93 40.04
C HIS A 149 11.61 -22.06 39.30
N LYS A 150 12.18 -21.16 40.12
CA LYS A 150 13.50 -20.54 40.03
C LYS A 150 14.59 -21.55 39.67
N GLU A 151 15.45 -21.18 38.73
CA GLU A 151 16.87 -21.50 38.84
C GLU A 151 17.73 -20.35 38.29
N LYS A 152 18.68 -19.93 39.13
CA LYS A 152 19.71 -18.92 38.80
C LYS A 152 20.78 -19.59 37.95
N LYS A 153 21.30 -18.91 36.91
CA LYS A 153 22.73 -19.00 36.57
C LYS A 153 23.25 -17.84 35.70
N SER A 154 24.23 -17.16 36.28
CA SER A 154 25.34 -16.35 35.79
C SER A 154 25.64 -16.20 34.28
N PHE A 155 25.93 -14.94 33.90
CA PHE A 155 26.95 -14.41 32.97
C PHE A 155 27.56 -15.34 31.90
N CYS A 156 27.48 -14.91 30.64
CA CYS A 156 28.60 -14.34 29.88
C CYS A 156 28.08 -13.13 29.07
#